data_AF-A0A5E3XHZ4-F1
#
_entry.id   AF-A0A5E3XHZ4-F1
#
_cell.length_a   1.000
_cell.length_b   1.000
_cell.length_c   1.000
_cell.angle_alpha   90.00
_cell.angle_beta   90.00
_cell.angle_gamma   90.00
#
_symmetry.space_group_name_H-M   'P 1'
#
loop_
_entity.id
_entity.type
_entity.pdbx_description
1 polymer ?
#
loop_
_entity_poly.entity_id
_entity_poly.type
_entity_poly.pdbx_seq_one_letter_code
_entity_poly.pdbx_strand_id
1 'polypeptide(L)'
;MFAAVVSGVGAVFYIIASVFPLIDPTCPYRTPLSRFLQLVWDAVLVGVSCAGLYVILVYRSVAKWIKNKDVYLPDISPSALKGLMTDDATAPVMPRLLKSYLKREPDEKRDQVIHQAYHPQMERLSVSINELSYLTTFTKLHLLDSPDTVRYMSRNLLDMTRGGISSYISSLLEHEGIMSKLSAVFRHIDSPLDAIGAIRFLQMLLLAINELDQLNSIEAVASNEDSRWAHLDAVVGLLPAFFDRYGELNDEALAQSDVTLLAASASLRWTLVLAMGRVQACDGTSGAPGCFAQSRLQLVMKMLQRVPSLRLCAVTARDKDDIDDLFNPRELDPPTDHRVHWARARYVLAYRNAFTLLEGARRCHWNDGWQHPDTRYLPKDTRCMWDWGVLVVPNREPKPAPSAALHAVLSDGFVQSSLAVGPGLAIHDGSQLDTIATSALRKLEGIVDRHLSFAPVQEDTVQDHGEEAPTSEDAAQSRTPGAAMADDTSQGQPTDTTTEVCFQRSPGSPSHHSSSSSSDSAKDETGPLISPITPQDDDHAEEAWKNVRSGLHGTH
;
A
#
# COMPACT_ATOMS: atom_id res chain seq x y z
N MET A 1 47.23 -22.44 -28.81
CA MET A 1 47.68 -22.30 -27.41
C MET A 1 47.05 -21.08 -26.74
N PHE A 2 47.20 -19.86 -27.27
CA PHE A 2 46.61 -18.64 -26.68
C PHE A 2 45.09 -18.71 -26.45
N ALA A 3 44.30 -19.16 -27.44
CA ALA A 3 42.85 -19.33 -27.27
C ALA A 3 42.46 -20.34 -26.16
N ALA A 4 43.26 -21.39 -25.96
CA ALA A 4 43.02 -22.38 -24.91
C ALA A 4 43.33 -21.80 -23.52
N VAL A 5 44.38 -20.97 -23.41
CA VAL A 5 44.72 -20.26 -22.18
C VAL A 5 43.62 -19.25 -21.82
N VAL A 6 43.18 -18.43 -22.80
CA VAL A 6 42.08 -17.46 -22.60
C VAL A 6 40.78 -18.16 -22.22
N SER A 7 40.44 -19.26 -22.89
CA SER A 7 39.26 -20.07 -22.56
C SER A 7 39.35 -20.69 -21.17
N GLY A 8 40.53 -21.18 -20.78
CA GLY A 8 40.75 -21.76 -19.44
C GLY A 8 40.60 -20.71 -18.34
N VAL A 9 41.18 -19.52 -18.53
CA VAL A 9 41.04 -18.39 -17.60
C VAL A 9 39.58 -17.93 -17.51
N GLY A 10 38.88 -17.83 -18.65
CA GLY A 10 37.45 -17.49 -18.67
C GLY A 10 36.58 -18.50 -17.94
N ALA A 11 36.84 -19.80 -18.11
CA ALA A 11 36.12 -20.85 -17.39
C ALA A 11 36.35 -20.78 -15.87
N VAL A 12 37.58 -20.49 -15.42
CA VAL A 12 37.89 -20.30 -13.99
C VAL A 12 37.13 -19.10 -13.43
N PHE A 13 37.13 -17.95 -14.11
CA PHE A 13 36.36 -16.78 -13.69
C PHE A 13 34.85 -17.07 -13.64
N TYR A 14 34.31 -17.80 -14.63
CA TYR A 14 32.91 -18.19 -14.63
C TYR A 14 32.55 -19.11 -13.45
N ILE A 15 33.42 -20.07 -13.11
CA ILE A 15 33.23 -20.94 -11.94
C ILE A 15 33.25 -20.11 -10.64
N ILE A 16 34.24 -19.24 -10.47
CA ILE A 16 34.34 -18.37 -9.29
C ILE A 16 33.10 -17.49 -9.16
N ALA A 17 32.68 -16.83 -10.26
CA ALA A 17 31.48 -16.02 -10.29
C ALA A 17 30.21 -16.83 -9.97
N SER A 18 30.16 -18.11 -10.39
CA SER A 18 29.02 -19.00 -10.12
C SER A 18 28.97 -19.53 -8.68
N VAL A 19 30.10 -19.53 -7.96
CA VAL A 19 30.17 -19.89 -6.54
C VAL A 19 29.77 -18.73 -5.64
N PHE A 20 29.96 -17.49 -6.10
CA PHE A 20 29.69 -16.28 -5.31
C PHE A 20 28.27 -16.23 -4.71
N PRO A 21 27.19 -16.57 -5.44
CA PRO A 21 25.82 -16.61 -4.89
C PRO A 21 25.58 -17.62 -3.77
N LEU A 22 26.47 -18.62 -3.59
CA LEU A 22 26.38 -19.56 -2.47
C LEU A 22 26.87 -18.94 -1.15
N ILE A 23 27.80 -18.00 -1.26
CA ILE A 23 28.40 -17.30 -0.11
C ILE A 23 27.53 -16.10 0.26
N ASP A 24 27.09 -15.35 -0.76
CA ASP A 24 26.21 -14.19 -0.60
C ASP A 24 24.84 -14.45 -1.26
N PRO A 25 23.79 -14.77 -0.48
CA PRO A 25 22.46 -15.04 -1.01
C PRO A 25 21.81 -13.80 -1.65
N THR A 26 22.33 -12.59 -1.39
CA THR A 26 21.83 -11.33 -1.96
C THR A 26 22.47 -10.99 -3.31
N CYS A 27 23.43 -11.80 -3.77
CA CYS A 27 24.09 -11.60 -5.05
C CYS A 27 23.08 -11.77 -6.22
N PRO A 28 22.86 -10.73 -7.05
CA PRO A 28 21.91 -10.81 -8.16
C PRO A 28 22.44 -11.65 -9.35
N TYR A 29 23.74 -11.91 -9.40
CA TYR A 29 24.40 -12.61 -10.51
C TYR A 29 24.29 -14.13 -10.38
N ARG A 30 23.11 -14.70 -10.67
CA ARG A 30 22.91 -16.16 -10.73
C ARG A 30 23.10 -16.72 -12.13
N THR A 31 24.14 -17.51 -12.33
CA THR A 31 24.38 -18.30 -13.55
C THR A 31 23.64 -19.65 -13.49
N PRO A 32 23.44 -20.36 -14.62
CA PRO A 32 22.92 -21.73 -14.60
C PRO A 32 23.75 -22.67 -13.71
N LEU A 33 25.08 -22.47 -13.67
CA LEU A 33 25.97 -23.23 -12.80
C LEU A 33 25.73 -22.91 -11.32
N SER A 34 25.46 -21.66 -10.97
CA SER A 34 25.11 -21.28 -9.58
C SER A 34 23.84 -21.98 -9.10
N ARG A 35 22.81 -22.14 -9.95
CA ARG A 35 21.59 -22.88 -9.60
C ARG A 35 21.86 -24.37 -9.35
N PHE A 36 22.69 -24.98 -10.20
CA PHE A 36 23.10 -26.37 -10.00
C PHE A 36 23.90 -26.55 -8.71
N LEU A 37 24.87 -25.68 -8.47
CA LEU A 37 25.66 -25.70 -7.24
C LEU A 37 24.79 -25.45 -6.00
N GLN A 38 23.80 -24.56 -6.09
CA GLN A 38 22.85 -24.29 -5.01
C GLN A 38 22.02 -25.53 -4.68
N LEU A 39 21.51 -26.24 -5.71
CA LEU A 39 20.78 -27.49 -5.52
C LEU A 39 21.66 -28.57 -4.84
N VAL A 40 22.92 -28.69 -5.26
CA VAL A 40 23.88 -29.62 -4.63
C VAL A 40 24.17 -29.22 -3.19
N TRP A 41 24.39 -27.93 -2.94
CA TRP A 41 24.67 -27.40 -1.61
C TRP A 41 23.49 -27.61 -0.65
N ASP A 42 22.28 -27.29 -1.10
CA ASP A 42 21.06 -27.48 -0.32
C ASP A 42 20.85 -28.97 0.00
N ALA A 43 21.06 -29.87 -0.96
CA ALA A 43 20.98 -31.31 -0.73
C ALA A 43 22.00 -31.80 0.32
N VAL A 44 23.25 -31.31 0.25
CA VAL A 44 24.29 -31.62 1.26
C VAL A 44 23.90 -31.07 2.63
N LEU A 45 23.44 -29.83 2.70
CA LEU A 45 23.05 -29.16 3.94
C LEU A 45 21.88 -29.89 4.62
N VAL A 46 20.88 -30.30 3.85
CA VAL A 46 19.74 -31.09 4.33
C VAL A 46 20.21 -32.46 4.81
N GLY A 47 21.06 -33.15 4.05
CA GLY A 47 21.60 -34.46 4.44
C GLY A 47 22.37 -34.40 5.77
N VAL A 48 23.26 -33.42 5.92
CA VAL A 48 23.99 -33.18 7.18
C VAL A 48 23.03 -32.84 8.31
N SER A 49 22.00 -32.03 8.03
CA SER A 49 21.01 -31.62 9.04
C SER A 49 20.19 -32.79 9.56
N CYS A 50 19.71 -33.64 8.66
CA CYS A 50 19.00 -34.87 9.00
C CYS A 50 19.88 -35.83 9.83
N ALA A 51 21.14 -36.02 9.43
CA ALA A 51 22.07 -36.86 10.19
C ALA A 51 22.30 -36.31 11.62
N GLY A 52 22.47 -34.98 11.76
CA GLY A 52 22.61 -34.33 13.06
C GLY A 52 21.37 -34.47 13.93
N LEU A 53 20.17 -34.24 13.37
CA LEU A 53 18.90 -34.42 14.07
C LEU A 53 18.71 -35.87 14.53
N TYR A 54 19.05 -36.84 13.69
CA TYR A 54 19.00 -38.25 14.04
C TYR A 54 19.88 -38.57 15.26
N VAL A 55 21.14 -38.11 15.26
CA VAL A 55 22.05 -38.31 16.40
C VAL A 55 21.49 -37.69 17.68
N ILE A 56 20.88 -36.50 17.60
CA ILE A 56 20.26 -35.82 18.75
C ILE A 56 19.05 -36.62 19.26
N LEU A 57 18.19 -37.10 18.36
CA LEU A 57 17.01 -37.90 18.72
C LEU A 57 17.41 -39.23 19.38
N VAL A 58 18.43 -39.91 18.84
CA VAL A 58 18.99 -41.13 19.44
C VAL A 58 19.52 -40.83 20.84
N TYR A 59 20.33 -39.77 21.00
CA TYR A 59 20.88 -39.40 22.30
C TYR A 59 19.78 -39.10 23.33
N ARG A 60 18.75 -38.34 22.95
CA ARG A 60 17.61 -38.01 23.84
C ARG A 60 16.80 -39.25 24.20
N SER A 61 16.58 -40.15 23.24
CA SER A 61 15.86 -41.41 23.46
C SER A 61 16.63 -42.30 24.43
N VAL A 62 17.95 -42.43 24.27
CA VAL A 62 18.82 -43.17 25.21
C VAL A 62 18.83 -42.53 26.59
N ALA A 63 18.95 -41.20 26.68
CA ALA A 63 18.91 -40.50 27.97
C ALA A 63 17.58 -40.67 28.70
N LYS A 64 16.46 -40.60 27.97
CA LYS A 64 15.10 -40.84 28.50
C LYS A 64 14.94 -42.29 28.95
N TRP A 65 15.47 -43.23 28.19
CA TRP A 65 15.50 -44.65 28.56
C TRP A 65 16.27 -44.90 29.86
N ILE A 66 17.48 -44.36 30.00
CA ILE A 66 18.29 -44.49 31.23
C ILE A 66 17.52 -43.96 32.44
N LYS A 67 16.79 -42.85 32.27
CA LYS A 67 16.05 -42.20 33.35
C LYS A 67 14.75 -42.91 33.72
N ASN A 68 13.98 -43.37 32.74
CA ASN A 68 12.61 -43.85 32.94
C ASN A 68 12.45 -45.38 32.78
N LYS A 69 13.51 -46.11 32.37
CA LYS A 69 13.56 -47.56 32.10
C LYS A 69 12.57 -48.11 31.06
N ASP A 70 11.70 -47.29 30.47
CA ASP A 70 10.84 -47.67 29.35
C ASP A 70 11.47 -47.32 27.99
N VAL A 71 11.40 -48.26 27.05
CA VAL A 71 11.83 -48.06 25.65
C VAL A 71 10.60 -48.00 24.74
N TYR A 72 10.37 -46.86 24.11
CA TYR A 72 9.56 -46.78 22.88
C TYR A 72 10.51 -46.89 21.68
N LEU A 73 10.70 -48.12 21.18
CA LEU A 73 11.55 -48.43 20.01
C LEU A 73 11.10 -47.83 18.65
N PRO A 74 9.82 -47.44 18.40
CA PRO A 74 9.44 -46.85 17.12
C PRO A 74 10.14 -45.52 16.81
N ASP A 75 10.59 -44.79 17.84
CA ASP A 75 11.16 -43.44 17.73
C ASP A 75 12.58 -43.42 17.11
N ILE A 76 13.23 -44.58 16.95
CA ILE A 76 14.62 -44.68 16.45
C ILE A 76 14.67 -45.23 15.00
N SER A 77 13.53 -45.44 14.36
CA SER A 77 13.53 -46.01 13.01
C SER A 77 14.11 -45.02 11.97
N PRO A 78 15.19 -45.38 11.24
CA PRO A 78 15.77 -44.51 10.21
C PRO A 78 14.81 -44.29 9.03
N SER A 79 13.77 -45.11 8.91
CA SER A 79 12.67 -44.95 7.95
C SER A 79 11.89 -43.65 8.15
N ALA A 80 11.73 -43.16 9.38
CA ALA A 80 11.09 -41.86 9.63
C ALA A 80 11.92 -40.70 9.04
N LEU A 81 13.25 -40.81 9.10
CA LEU A 81 14.18 -39.85 8.50
C LEU A 81 14.10 -39.87 6.97
N LYS A 82 13.91 -41.05 6.38
CA LYS A 82 13.75 -41.20 4.93
C LYS A 82 12.50 -40.47 4.44
N GLY A 83 11.38 -40.58 5.17
CA GLY A 83 10.15 -39.84 4.86
C GLY A 83 10.35 -38.33 4.86
N LEU A 84 11.09 -37.82 5.85
CA LEU A 84 11.50 -36.42 5.94
C LEU A 84 12.41 -35.98 4.77
N MET A 85 13.37 -36.81 4.36
CA MET A 85 14.26 -36.46 3.24
C MET A 85 13.57 -36.46 1.88
N THR A 86 12.46 -37.19 1.74
CA THR A 86 11.70 -37.27 0.49
C THR A 86 10.60 -36.22 0.37
N ASP A 87 10.30 -35.50 1.45
CA ASP A 87 9.28 -34.46 1.46
C ASP A 87 9.92 -33.09 1.16
N ASP A 88 9.76 -32.62 -0.07
CA ASP A 88 10.28 -31.34 -0.58
C ASP A 88 9.88 -30.15 0.32
N ALA A 89 8.73 -30.23 1.00
CA ALA A 89 8.28 -29.18 1.91
C ALA A 89 9.11 -29.08 3.19
N THR A 90 9.73 -30.18 3.63
CA THR A 90 10.44 -30.25 4.91
C THR A 90 11.95 -30.03 4.78
N ALA A 91 12.51 -30.19 3.58
CA ALA A 91 13.92 -29.98 3.27
C ALA A 91 14.47 -28.61 3.78
N PRO A 92 13.86 -27.45 3.47
CA PRO A 92 14.40 -26.14 3.91
C PRO A 92 14.33 -25.93 5.43
N VAL A 93 13.56 -26.74 6.15
CA VAL A 93 13.30 -26.62 7.59
C VAL A 93 14.36 -27.32 8.42
N MET A 94 14.91 -28.42 7.92
CA MET A 94 15.84 -29.29 8.65
C MET A 94 17.07 -28.55 9.20
N PRO A 95 17.73 -27.66 8.43
CA PRO A 95 18.87 -26.90 8.95
C PRO A 95 18.47 -25.94 10.08
N ARG A 96 17.29 -25.31 9.97
CA ARG A 96 16.75 -24.40 10.99
C ARG A 96 16.40 -25.16 12.28
N LEU A 97 15.75 -26.31 12.14
CA LEU A 97 15.45 -27.22 13.25
C LEU A 97 16.74 -27.69 13.94
N LEU A 98 17.72 -28.21 13.19
CA LEU A 98 18.99 -28.65 13.76
C LEU A 98 19.67 -27.53 14.54
N LYS A 99 19.74 -26.32 13.95
CA LYS A 99 20.31 -25.13 14.61
C LYS A 99 19.57 -24.80 15.91
N SER A 100 18.24 -24.89 15.92
CA SER A 100 17.42 -24.66 17.12
C SER A 100 17.69 -25.69 18.23
N TYR A 101 17.84 -26.97 17.87
CA TYR A 101 18.24 -28.03 18.82
C TYR A 101 19.65 -27.81 19.38
N LEU A 102 20.63 -27.46 18.53
CA LEU A 102 22.00 -27.17 18.95
C LEU A 102 22.07 -25.96 19.90
N LYS A 103 21.24 -24.94 19.66
CA LYS A 103 21.09 -23.76 20.52
C LYS A 103 20.26 -24.00 21.79
N ARG A 104 19.66 -25.18 21.96
CA ARG A 104 18.77 -25.53 23.07
C ARG A 104 17.58 -24.57 23.23
N GLU A 105 17.02 -24.08 22.12
CA GLU A 105 15.83 -23.22 22.14
C GLU A 105 14.59 -24.01 22.64
N PRO A 106 13.58 -23.36 23.24
CA PRO A 106 12.38 -24.04 23.76
C PRO A 106 11.56 -24.70 22.65
N ASP A 107 10.74 -25.69 23.02
CA ASP A 107 9.98 -26.51 22.07
C ASP A 107 8.95 -25.68 21.27
N GLU A 108 8.36 -24.64 21.88
CA GLU A 108 7.47 -23.68 21.22
C GLU A 108 8.08 -23.01 19.98
N LYS A 109 9.38 -22.67 20.03
CA LYS A 109 10.08 -22.09 18.87
C LYS A 109 10.29 -23.12 17.77
N ARG A 110 10.49 -24.39 18.13
CA ARG A 110 10.66 -25.47 17.17
C ARG A 110 9.33 -25.79 16.50
N ASP A 111 8.25 -25.81 17.26
CA ASP A 111 6.89 -25.97 16.75
C ASP A 111 6.51 -24.81 15.83
N GLN A 112 6.93 -23.58 16.15
CA GLN A 112 6.76 -22.43 15.24
C GLN A 112 7.53 -22.61 13.92
N VAL A 113 8.76 -23.12 13.95
CA VAL A 113 9.56 -23.42 12.75
C VAL A 113 8.90 -24.51 11.90
N ILE A 114 8.33 -25.54 12.54
CA ILE A 114 7.59 -26.61 11.87
C ILE A 114 6.28 -26.09 11.29
N HIS A 115 5.53 -25.29 12.06
CA HIS A 115 4.27 -24.69 11.62
C HIS A 115 4.48 -23.75 10.42
N GLN A 116 5.54 -22.94 10.44
CA GLN A 116 5.92 -22.09 9.29
C GLN A 116 6.32 -22.90 8.05
N ALA A 117 6.71 -24.16 8.21
CA ALA A 117 7.07 -25.02 7.08
C ALA A 117 5.86 -25.69 6.42
N TYR A 118 4.91 -26.17 7.22
CA TYR A 118 3.68 -26.80 6.73
C TYR A 118 2.64 -25.76 6.27
N HIS A 119 2.72 -24.56 6.81
CA HIS A 119 2.09 -23.37 6.28
C HIS A 119 3.18 -22.43 5.84
N PRO A 120 3.88 -22.72 4.72
CA PRO A 120 4.75 -21.72 4.14
C PRO A 120 3.81 -20.56 3.90
N GLN A 121 3.97 -19.47 4.66
CA GLN A 121 3.52 -18.17 4.20
C GLN A 121 4.12 -18.14 2.81
N MET A 122 3.31 -18.29 1.75
CA MET A 122 3.81 -18.30 0.38
C MET A 122 4.84 -17.20 0.37
N GLU A 123 6.13 -17.52 0.25
CA GLU A 123 7.20 -16.52 0.35
C GLU A 123 6.99 -15.70 -0.92
N ARG A 124 6.09 -14.73 -0.81
CA ARG A 124 5.45 -14.08 -1.92
C ARG A 124 6.58 -13.33 -2.61
N LEU A 125 6.76 -13.66 -3.89
CA LEU A 125 7.79 -13.18 -4.81
C LEU A 125 8.07 -11.70 -4.56
N SER A 126 9.09 -11.40 -3.76
CA SER A 126 9.48 -10.03 -3.47
C SER A 126 10.93 -9.86 -3.86
N VAL A 127 11.20 -8.81 -4.63
CA VAL A 127 12.50 -8.54 -5.24
C VAL A 127 13.32 -7.70 -4.27
N SER A 128 14.59 -8.05 -4.06
CA SER A 128 15.50 -7.22 -3.27
C SER A 128 15.91 -5.97 -4.05
N ILE A 129 16.36 -4.92 -3.36
CA ILE A 129 16.82 -3.69 -4.03
C ILE A 129 17.95 -3.95 -5.04
N ASN A 130 18.88 -4.86 -4.72
CA ASN A 130 19.99 -5.21 -5.60
C ASN A 130 19.51 -5.89 -6.88
N GLU A 131 18.54 -6.81 -6.76
CA GLU A 131 17.91 -7.46 -7.92
C GLU A 131 17.11 -6.45 -8.75
N LEU A 132 16.37 -5.55 -8.10
CA LEU A 132 15.58 -4.53 -8.78
C LEU A 132 16.46 -3.54 -9.54
N SER A 133 17.50 -3.01 -8.88
CA SER A 133 18.48 -2.10 -9.47
C SER A 133 19.23 -2.77 -10.64
N TYR A 134 19.59 -4.04 -10.47
CA TYR A 134 20.19 -4.84 -11.54
C TYR A 134 19.22 -5.01 -12.72
N LEU A 135 17.97 -5.39 -12.46
CA LEU A 135 16.94 -5.55 -13.51
C LEU A 135 16.71 -4.24 -14.25
N THR A 136 16.61 -3.11 -13.56
CA THR A 136 16.35 -1.81 -14.17
C THR A 136 17.55 -1.30 -14.96
N THR A 137 18.76 -1.54 -14.46
CA THR A 137 19.99 -1.23 -15.19
C THR A 137 20.15 -2.11 -16.43
N PHE A 138 19.94 -3.41 -16.29
CA PHE A 138 20.10 -4.38 -17.38
C PHE A 138 19.07 -4.18 -18.49
N THR A 139 17.82 -3.90 -18.12
CA THR A 139 16.74 -3.60 -19.07
C THR A 139 16.77 -2.16 -19.57
N LYS A 140 17.75 -1.35 -19.18
CA LYS A 140 17.86 0.07 -19.54
C LYS A 140 16.54 0.83 -19.31
N LEU A 141 15.90 0.57 -18.17
CA LEU A 141 14.59 1.12 -17.79
C LEU A 141 13.40 0.71 -18.67
N HIS A 142 13.55 -0.21 -19.63
CA HIS A 142 12.43 -0.68 -20.45
C HIS A 142 11.31 -1.35 -19.63
N LEU A 143 11.63 -1.88 -18.44
CA LEU A 143 10.60 -2.38 -17.52
C LEU A 143 9.63 -1.28 -17.06
N LEU A 144 10.09 -0.03 -17.03
CA LEU A 144 9.27 1.13 -16.64
C LEU A 144 8.52 1.74 -17.82
N ASP A 145 8.85 1.38 -19.07
CA ASP A 145 8.14 1.85 -20.27
C ASP A 145 6.77 1.16 -20.44
N SER A 146 6.59 -0.03 -19.86
CA SER A 146 5.34 -0.80 -19.91
C SER A 146 4.49 -0.53 -18.67
N PRO A 147 3.30 0.11 -18.80
CA PRO A 147 2.44 0.39 -17.64
C PRO A 147 2.00 -0.88 -16.93
N ASP A 148 1.71 -1.96 -17.66
CA ASP A 148 1.29 -3.24 -17.10
C ASP A 148 2.39 -3.90 -16.27
N THR A 149 3.65 -3.77 -16.72
CA THR A 149 4.80 -4.27 -15.97
C THR A 149 4.94 -3.52 -14.65
N VAL A 150 4.82 -2.19 -14.66
CA VAL A 150 4.90 -1.38 -13.43
C VAL A 150 3.73 -1.69 -12.48
N ARG A 151 2.50 -1.87 -12.99
CA ARG A 151 1.33 -2.29 -12.19
C ARG A 151 1.56 -3.66 -11.56
N TYR A 152 2.07 -4.61 -12.34
CA TYR A 152 2.36 -5.96 -11.88
C TYR A 152 3.47 -5.96 -10.81
N MET A 153 4.56 -5.24 -11.06
CA MET A 153 5.65 -5.07 -10.10
C MET A 153 5.13 -4.47 -8.80
N SER A 154 4.35 -3.39 -8.91
CA SER A 154 3.79 -2.69 -7.77
C SER A 154 2.83 -3.55 -6.95
N ARG A 155 2.03 -4.40 -7.60
CA ARG A 155 1.12 -5.30 -6.90
C ARG A 155 1.85 -6.45 -6.22
N ASN A 156 2.80 -7.08 -6.92
CA ASN A 156 3.29 -8.40 -6.54
C ASN A 156 4.73 -8.41 -6.02
N LEU A 157 5.62 -7.62 -6.63
CA LEU A 157 7.08 -7.74 -6.49
C LEU A 157 7.69 -6.72 -5.54
N LEU A 158 7.15 -5.50 -5.50
CA LEU A 158 7.64 -4.42 -4.67
C LEU A 158 7.06 -4.52 -3.26
N ASP A 159 7.94 -4.37 -2.28
CA ASP A 159 7.60 -4.41 -0.87
C ASP A 159 8.36 -3.30 -0.14
N MET A 160 7.64 -2.27 0.30
CA MET A 160 8.19 -1.11 0.98
C MET A 160 8.71 -1.43 2.38
N THR A 161 8.39 -2.61 2.93
CA THR A 161 8.98 -3.08 4.19
C THR A 161 10.44 -3.51 4.02
N ARG A 162 10.88 -3.76 2.78
CA ARG A 162 12.26 -4.09 2.45
C ARG A 162 13.08 -2.82 2.26
N GLY A 163 14.26 -2.79 2.89
CA GLY A 163 15.21 -1.67 2.76
C GLY A 163 15.58 -1.39 1.30
N GLY A 164 15.78 -0.13 0.97
CA GLY A 164 16.19 0.33 -0.35
C GLY A 164 15.09 0.49 -1.40
N ILE A 165 13.93 -0.19 -1.29
CA ILE A 165 12.83 -0.01 -2.26
C ILE A 165 12.27 1.42 -2.21
N SER A 166 12.12 1.98 -1.00
CA SER A 166 11.72 3.38 -0.82
C SER A 166 12.69 4.33 -1.51
N SER A 167 14.00 4.15 -1.29
CA SER A 167 15.06 4.98 -1.90
C SER A 167 15.09 4.85 -3.42
N TYR A 168 14.85 3.65 -3.96
CA TYR A 168 14.72 3.42 -5.39
C TYR A 168 13.55 4.20 -6.00
N ILE A 169 12.36 4.10 -5.40
CA ILE A 169 11.19 4.85 -5.87
C ILE A 169 11.42 6.37 -5.73
N SER A 170 12.09 6.80 -4.65
CA SER A 170 12.47 8.21 -4.47
C SER A 170 13.39 8.69 -5.60
N SER A 171 14.38 7.89 -5.99
CA SER A 171 15.26 8.21 -7.13
C SER A 171 14.50 8.30 -8.46
N LEU A 172 13.46 7.49 -8.67
CA LEU A 172 12.60 7.63 -9.85
C LEU A 172 11.83 8.97 -9.85
N LEU A 173 11.37 9.43 -8.69
CA LEU A 173 10.63 10.68 -8.52
C LEU A 173 11.48 11.93 -8.84
N GLU A 174 12.79 11.87 -8.59
CA GLU A 174 13.73 12.96 -8.87
C GLU A 174 13.92 13.23 -10.37
N HIS A 175 13.48 12.32 -11.24
CA HIS A 175 13.63 12.42 -12.68
C HIS A 175 12.29 12.70 -13.38
N GLU A 176 12.05 13.96 -13.74
CA GLU A 176 10.82 14.41 -14.42
C GLU A 176 10.49 13.60 -15.69
N GLY A 177 11.50 13.31 -16.52
CA GLY A 177 11.31 12.51 -17.74
C GLY A 177 10.85 11.08 -17.47
N ILE A 178 11.31 10.46 -16.38
CA ILE A 178 10.86 9.14 -15.94
C ILE A 178 9.44 9.24 -15.40
N MET A 179 9.13 10.27 -14.60
CA MET A 179 7.78 10.47 -14.06
C MET A 179 6.71 10.71 -15.13
N SER A 180 7.05 11.44 -16.18
CA SER A 180 6.18 11.62 -17.35
C SER A 180 5.83 10.28 -18.01
N LYS A 181 6.81 9.37 -18.17
CA LYS A 181 6.56 8.01 -18.68
C LYS A 181 5.71 7.19 -17.72
N LEU A 182 6.05 7.21 -16.42
CA LEU A 182 5.34 6.48 -15.37
C LEU A 182 3.89 6.95 -15.20
N SER A 183 3.55 8.17 -15.63
CA SER A 183 2.16 8.65 -15.66
C SER A 183 1.23 7.75 -16.51
N ALA A 184 1.78 7.03 -17.50
CA ALA A 184 1.03 6.07 -18.31
C ALA A 184 0.44 4.92 -17.49
N VAL A 185 0.99 4.62 -16.30
CA VAL A 185 0.46 3.62 -15.36
C VAL A 185 -0.98 3.93 -14.94
N PHE A 186 -1.38 5.21 -14.95
CA PHE A 186 -2.71 5.66 -14.55
C PHE A 186 -3.68 5.79 -15.73
N ARG A 187 -3.25 5.51 -16.97
CA ARG A 187 -4.09 5.56 -18.18
C ARG A 187 -4.54 4.16 -18.57
N HIS A 188 -5.75 4.01 -19.10
CA HIS A 188 -6.31 2.73 -19.57
C HIS A 188 -6.27 1.65 -18.47
N ILE A 189 -7.26 1.72 -17.58
CA ILE A 189 -7.47 0.77 -16.50
C ILE A 189 -8.68 -0.09 -16.86
N ASP A 190 -8.40 -1.29 -17.35
CA ASP A 190 -9.40 -2.16 -17.93
C ASP A 190 -9.84 -3.26 -16.96
N SER A 191 -9.02 -3.58 -15.95
CA SER A 191 -9.32 -4.63 -14.98
C SER A 191 -9.13 -4.19 -13.52
N PRO A 192 -9.81 -4.86 -12.56
CA PRO A 192 -9.57 -4.66 -11.13
C PRO A 192 -8.10 -4.86 -10.73
N LEU A 193 -7.41 -5.79 -11.38
CA LEU A 193 -6.01 -6.12 -11.12
C LEU A 193 -5.06 -4.98 -11.52
N ASP A 194 -5.36 -4.27 -12.61
CA ASP A 194 -4.62 -3.10 -13.06
C ASP A 194 -4.87 -1.91 -12.15
N ALA A 195 -6.14 -1.71 -11.76
CA ALA A 195 -6.56 -0.69 -10.82
C ALA A 195 -5.84 -0.82 -9.46
N ILE A 196 -5.79 -2.04 -8.90
CA ILE A 196 -5.01 -2.33 -7.68
C ILE A 196 -3.54 -1.97 -7.92
N GLY A 197 -2.93 -2.47 -9.00
CA GLY A 197 -1.52 -2.20 -9.31
C GLY A 197 -1.18 -0.71 -9.39
N ALA A 198 -2.04 0.08 -10.04
CA ALA A 198 -1.90 1.52 -10.15
C ALA A 198 -2.05 2.23 -8.79
N ILE A 199 -3.03 1.84 -7.96
CA ILE A 199 -3.16 2.38 -6.59
C ILE A 199 -1.94 2.06 -5.74
N ARG A 200 -1.42 0.83 -5.82
CA ARG A 200 -0.21 0.42 -5.08
C ARG A 200 1.00 1.22 -5.52
N PHE A 201 1.12 1.44 -6.83
CA PHE A 201 2.18 2.29 -7.36
C PHE A 201 2.07 3.73 -6.84
N LEU A 202 0.86 4.33 -6.86
CA LEU A 202 0.63 5.65 -6.29
C LEU A 202 0.99 5.71 -4.80
N GLN A 203 0.61 4.70 -4.01
CA GLN A 203 0.99 4.63 -2.59
C GLN A 203 2.50 4.67 -2.40
N MET A 204 3.24 3.92 -3.22
CA MET A 204 4.71 3.90 -3.15
C MET A 204 5.30 5.25 -3.54
N LEU A 205 4.79 5.91 -4.58
CA LEU A 205 5.23 7.26 -4.96
C LEU A 205 5.00 8.29 -3.83
N LEU A 206 3.89 8.16 -3.09
CA LEU A 206 3.55 9.07 -1.98
C LEU A 206 4.38 8.83 -0.72
N LEU A 207 4.80 7.59 -0.47
CA LEU A 207 5.53 7.20 0.75
C LEU A 207 7.03 7.10 0.58
N ALA A 208 7.53 7.08 -0.66
CA ALA A 208 8.95 7.03 -0.96
C ALA A 208 9.68 8.21 -0.31
N ILE A 209 10.51 7.88 0.67
CA ILE A 209 11.41 8.78 1.36
C ILE A 209 12.82 8.38 1.00
N ASN A 210 13.66 9.37 0.70
CA ASN A 210 15.11 9.19 0.68
C ASN A 210 15.60 9.07 2.12
N GLU A 211 16.29 7.99 2.48
CA GLU A 211 16.75 7.73 3.86
C GLU A 211 17.61 8.88 4.41
N LEU A 212 18.31 9.61 3.53
CA LEU A 212 19.09 10.80 3.88
C LEU A 212 18.22 11.95 4.40
N ASP A 213 16.95 12.03 3.99
CA ASP A 213 16.04 13.09 4.41
C ASP A 213 15.59 12.99 5.87
N GLN A 214 15.71 11.81 6.49
CA GLN A 214 15.32 11.62 7.88
C GLN A 214 16.20 12.39 8.87
N LEU A 215 17.40 12.80 8.43
CA LEU A 215 18.34 13.57 9.23
C LEU A 215 18.13 15.10 9.11
N ASN A 216 17.26 15.52 8.20
CA ASN A 216 17.05 16.94 7.90
C ASN A 216 16.08 17.60 8.89
N SER A 217 16.15 18.93 8.99
CA SER A 217 15.19 19.71 9.78
C SER A 217 13.77 19.54 9.23
N ILE A 218 12.76 19.73 10.09
CA ILE A 218 11.33 19.63 9.72
C ILE A 218 11.01 20.52 8.50
N GLU A 219 11.60 21.71 8.44
CA GLU A 219 11.39 22.66 7.34
C GLU A 219 12.01 22.16 6.02
N ALA A 220 13.21 21.57 6.07
CA ALA A 220 13.86 20.98 4.90
C ALA A 220 13.08 19.77 4.36
N VAL A 221 12.54 18.93 5.25
CA VAL A 221 11.64 17.83 4.87
C VAL A 221 10.39 18.37 4.16
N ALA A 222 9.76 19.42 4.70
CA ALA A 222 8.59 20.03 4.10
C ALA A 222 8.87 20.67 2.71
N SER A 223 10.03 21.31 2.55
CA SER A 223 10.47 21.86 1.26
C SER A 223 10.74 20.76 0.23
N ASN A 224 11.37 19.65 0.65
CA ASN A 224 11.60 18.52 -0.24
C ASN A 224 10.28 17.88 -0.69
N GLU A 225 9.30 17.78 0.22
CA GLU A 225 7.95 17.33 -0.12
C GLU A 225 7.30 18.22 -1.18
N ASP A 226 7.40 19.55 -1.08
CA ASP A 226 6.89 20.46 -2.11
C ASP A 226 7.53 20.20 -3.49
N SER A 227 8.86 20.03 -3.52
CA SER A 227 9.60 19.69 -4.74
C SER A 227 9.15 18.34 -5.32
N ARG A 228 9.02 17.31 -4.48
CA ARG A 228 8.57 15.97 -4.89
C ARG A 228 7.18 16.01 -5.50
N TRP A 229 6.27 16.78 -4.91
CA TRP A 229 4.92 16.97 -5.44
C TRP A 229 4.89 17.73 -6.77
N ALA A 230 5.88 18.58 -7.05
CA ALA A 230 5.99 19.25 -8.34
C ALA A 230 6.31 18.25 -9.47
N HIS A 231 7.18 17.28 -9.20
CA HIS A 231 7.51 16.20 -10.15
C HIS A 231 6.33 15.24 -10.41
N LEU A 232 5.35 15.20 -9.49
CA LEU A 232 4.14 14.38 -9.61
C LEU A 232 3.01 15.07 -10.41
N ASP A 233 3.18 16.29 -10.91
CA ASP A 233 2.08 17.06 -11.53
C ASP A 233 1.43 16.31 -12.72
N ALA A 234 2.24 15.66 -13.57
CA ALA A 234 1.75 14.83 -14.67
C ALA A 234 0.88 13.65 -14.20
N VAL A 235 1.22 13.05 -13.06
CA VAL A 235 0.41 11.98 -12.44
C VAL A 235 -0.87 12.56 -11.87
N VAL A 236 -0.77 13.65 -11.10
CA VAL A 236 -1.91 14.32 -10.45
C VAL A 236 -2.95 14.76 -11.48
N GLY A 237 -2.53 15.24 -12.66
CA GLY A 237 -3.43 15.62 -13.75
C GLY A 237 -4.26 14.46 -14.32
N LEU A 238 -3.81 13.21 -14.18
CA LEU A 238 -4.52 12.02 -14.66
C LEU A 238 -5.43 11.38 -13.61
N LEU A 239 -5.24 11.71 -12.33
CA LEU A 239 -5.95 11.09 -11.22
C LEU A 239 -7.49 11.23 -11.28
N PRO A 240 -8.09 12.35 -11.74
CA PRO A 240 -9.55 12.45 -11.82
C PRO A 240 -10.19 11.34 -12.67
N ALA A 241 -9.80 11.23 -13.94
CA ALA A 241 -10.34 10.21 -14.84
C ALA A 241 -9.98 8.79 -14.38
N PHE A 242 -8.79 8.62 -13.78
CA PHE A 242 -8.39 7.36 -13.17
C PHE A 242 -9.32 6.96 -12.01
N PHE A 243 -9.64 7.87 -11.09
CA PHE A 243 -10.51 7.57 -9.95
C PHE A 243 -11.96 7.34 -10.36
N ASP A 244 -12.46 8.04 -11.38
CA ASP A 244 -13.79 7.75 -11.94
C ASP A 244 -13.85 6.30 -12.43
N ARG A 245 -12.86 5.88 -13.26
CA ARG A 245 -12.77 4.50 -13.74
C ARG A 245 -12.56 3.48 -12.62
N TYR A 246 -11.73 3.83 -11.63
CA TYR A 246 -11.51 3.00 -10.44
C TYR A 246 -12.82 2.80 -9.65
N GLY A 247 -13.63 3.85 -9.56
CA GLY A 247 -14.92 3.82 -8.89
C GLY A 247 -15.90 2.85 -9.54
N GLU A 248 -16.00 2.85 -10.86
CA GLU A 248 -16.82 1.91 -11.64
C GLU A 248 -16.41 0.46 -11.38
N LEU A 249 -15.10 0.18 -11.47
CA LEU A 249 -14.56 -1.17 -11.21
C LEU A 249 -14.78 -1.61 -9.75
N ASN A 250 -14.72 -0.67 -8.81
CA ASN A 250 -14.97 -0.95 -7.40
C ASN A 250 -16.44 -1.31 -7.15
N ASP A 251 -17.39 -0.62 -7.78
CA ASP A 251 -18.81 -0.99 -7.70
C ASP A 251 -19.07 -2.38 -8.29
N GLU A 252 -18.46 -2.69 -9.43
CA GLU A 252 -18.56 -4.02 -10.05
C GLU A 252 -17.96 -5.11 -9.15
N ALA A 253 -16.80 -4.86 -8.54
CA ALA A 253 -16.16 -5.80 -7.61
C ALA A 253 -16.99 -6.02 -6.33
N LEU A 254 -17.54 -4.94 -5.75
CA LEU A 254 -18.41 -5.04 -4.57
C LEU A 254 -19.70 -5.79 -4.88
N ALA A 255 -20.28 -5.63 -6.07
CA ALA A 255 -21.42 -6.42 -6.52
C ALA A 255 -21.09 -7.92 -6.61
N GLN A 256 -19.82 -8.26 -6.85
CA GLN A 256 -19.29 -9.62 -6.85
C GLN A 256 -18.77 -10.08 -5.49
N SER A 257 -19.02 -9.33 -4.41
CA SER A 257 -18.51 -9.60 -3.06
C SER A 257 -16.97 -9.62 -2.94
N ASP A 258 -16.28 -8.86 -3.81
CA ASP A 258 -14.83 -8.65 -3.77
C ASP A 258 -14.50 -7.29 -3.15
N VAL A 259 -13.80 -7.32 -2.01
CA VAL A 259 -13.40 -6.14 -1.22
C VAL A 259 -12.00 -5.63 -1.57
N THR A 260 -11.28 -6.26 -2.49
CA THR A 260 -9.85 -5.99 -2.74
C THR A 260 -9.57 -4.58 -3.25
N LEU A 261 -10.42 -4.05 -4.15
CA LEU A 261 -10.33 -2.66 -4.60
C LEU A 261 -10.63 -1.68 -3.47
N LEU A 262 -11.65 -1.95 -2.66
CA LEU A 262 -11.95 -1.10 -1.52
C LEU A 262 -10.79 -1.10 -0.51
N ALA A 263 -10.20 -2.26 -0.24
CA ALA A 263 -9.03 -2.41 0.62
C ALA A 263 -7.81 -1.64 0.08
N ALA A 264 -7.54 -1.70 -1.22
CA ALA A 264 -6.49 -0.90 -1.85
C ALA A 264 -6.75 0.60 -1.72
N SER A 265 -8.00 1.06 -1.94
CA SER A 265 -8.38 2.46 -1.74
C SER A 265 -8.22 2.90 -0.28
N ALA A 266 -8.58 2.03 0.68
CA ALA A 266 -8.46 2.32 2.09
C ALA A 266 -7.00 2.46 2.52
N SER A 267 -6.12 1.59 2.02
CA SER A 267 -4.68 1.74 2.19
C SER A 267 -4.15 3.04 1.57
N LEU A 268 -4.69 3.51 0.44
CA LEU A 268 -4.25 4.77 -0.19
C LEU A 268 -4.68 5.96 0.66
N ARG A 269 -5.92 5.97 1.14
CA ARG A 269 -6.39 7.02 2.06
C ARG A 269 -5.55 7.06 3.35
N TRP A 270 -5.17 5.90 3.88
CA TRP A 270 -4.24 5.85 5.02
C TRP A 270 -2.88 6.43 4.69
N THR A 271 -2.30 6.07 3.53
CA THR A 271 -1.07 6.69 3.01
C THR A 271 -1.17 8.21 2.94
N LEU A 272 -2.28 8.75 2.43
CA LEU A 272 -2.52 10.19 2.37
C LEU A 272 -2.59 10.82 3.77
N VAL A 273 -3.27 10.18 4.73
CA VAL A 273 -3.33 10.64 6.13
C VAL A 273 -1.94 10.67 6.78
N LEU A 274 -1.11 9.66 6.52
CA LEU A 274 0.27 9.63 6.99
C LEU A 274 1.11 10.74 6.35
N ALA A 275 1.01 10.92 5.03
CA ALA A 275 1.73 11.96 4.30
C ALA A 275 1.32 13.38 4.76
N MET A 276 0.02 13.62 5.02
CA MET A 276 -0.47 14.87 5.61
C MET A 276 0.16 15.14 6.98
N GLY A 277 0.51 14.10 7.74
CA GLY A 277 1.22 14.26 9.00
C GLY A 277 2.66 14.73 8.87
N ARG A 278 3.32 14.42 7.73
CA ARG A 278 4.71 14.82 7.46
C ARG A 278 4.82 16.29 7.07
N VAL A 279 3.84 16.80 6.33
CA VAL A 279 3.81 18.19 5.85
C VAL A 279 3.14 19.18 6.83
N GLN A 280 2.85 18.75 8.06
CA GLN A 280 2.10 19.54 9.06
C GLN A 280 2.87 20.78 9.58
N ALA A 281 4.10 21.03 9.09
CA ALA A 281 4.89 22.20 9.44
C ALA A 281 4.41 23.51 8.80
N CYS A 282 3.45 23.46 7.85
CA CYS A 282 2.88 24.66 7.26
C CYS A 282 2.04 25.42 8.31
N ASP A 283 2.55 26.55 8.80
CA ASP A 283 1.90 27.43 9.79
C ASP A 283 0.72 28.24 9.20
N GLY A 284 0.19 27.83 8.03
CA GLY A 284 -0.94 28.45 7.35
C GLY A 284 -0.60 29.72 6.55
N THR A 285 0.66 30.14 6.55
CA THR A 285 1.14 31.25 5.71
C THR A 285 1.39 30.78 4.27
N SER A 286 0.83 31.51 3.31
CA SER A 286 1.04 31.22 1.88
C SER A 286 2.53 31.28 1.54
N GLY A 287 3.09 30.18 1.04
CA GLY A 287 4.50 30.06 0.65
C GLY A 287 5.42 29.47 1.72
N ALA A 288 4.91 29.08 2.89
CA ALA A 288 5.70 28.29 3.83
C ALA A 288 6.00 26.89 3.26
N PRO A 289 7.14 26.29 3.63
CA PRO A 289 7.49 24.93 3.20
C PRO A 289 6.41 23.90 3.56
N GLY A 290 6.07 23.04 2.60
CA GLY A 290 5.08 21.99 2.73
C GLY A 290 3.65 22.40 2.35
N CYS A 291 3.37 23.68 2.15
CA CYS A 291 2.00 24.13 1.84
C CYS A 291 1.55 23.69 0.43
N PHE A 292 2.48 23.53 -0.53
CA PHE A 292 2.14 23.03 -1.87
C PHE A 292 1.82 21.54 -1.82
N ALA A 293 2.68 20.74 -1.17
CA ALA A 293 2.47 19.33 -0.92
C ALA A 293 1.16 19.07 -0.17
N GLN A 294 0.86 19.87 0.86
CA GLN A 294 -0.37 19.80 1.62
C GLN A 294 -1.60 20.06 0.74
N SER A 295 -1.57 21.10 -0.11
CA SER A 295 -2.66 21.42 -1.03
C SER A 295 -2.89 20.27 -2.04
N ARG A 296 -1.82 19.64 -2.53
CA ARG A 296 -1.91 18.48 -3.42
C ARG A 296 -2.47 17.23 -2.71
N LEU A 297 -2.06 16.97 -1.47
CA LEU A 297 -2.61 15.88 -0.66
C LEU A 297 -4.12 16.05 -0.42
N GLN A 298 -4.57 17.27 -0.11
CA GLN A 298 -5.99 17.59 0.00
C GLN A 298 -6.71 17.36 -1.33
N LEU A 299 -6.14 17.85 -2.44
CA LEU A 299 -6.71 17.68 -3.77
C LEU A 299 -6.93 16.19 -4.12
N VAL A 300 -5.94 15.33 -3.90
CA VAL A 300 -6.07 13.88 -4.15
C VAL A 300 -7.16 13.27 -3.28
N MET A 301 -7.24 13.66 -1.99
CA MET A 301 -8.31 13.19 -1.11
C MET A 301 -9.69 13.64 -1.57
N LYS A 302 -9.83 14.90 -2.04
CA LYS A 302 -11.08 15.42 -2.61
C LYS A 302 -11.49 14.68 -3.88
N MET A 303 -10.54 14.37 -4.76
CA MET A 303 -10.81 13.58 -5.97
C MET A 303 -11.38 12.20 -5.62
N LEU A 304 -10.83 11.52 -4.60
CA LEU A 304 -11.39 10.25 -4.11
C LEU A 304 -12.81 10.40 -3.56
N GLN A 305 -13.11 11.49 -2.83
CA GLN A 305 -14.45 11.72 -2.26
C GLN A 305 -15.53 12.07 -3.27
N ARG A 306 -15.12 12.69 -4.39
CA ARG A 306 -16.02 13.06 -5.49
C ARG A 306 -16.67 11.82 -6.11
N VAL A 307 -15.94 10.71 -6.17
CA VAL A 307 -16.41 9.44 -6.72
C VAL A 307 -17.30 8.73 -5.69
N PRO A 308 -18.60 8.51 -5.95
CA PRO A 308 -19.55 8.01 -4.93
C PRO A 308 -19.15 6.68 -4.29
N SER A 309 -18.65 5.73 -5.08
CA SER A 309 -18.22 4.41 -4.61
C SER A 309 -16.95 4.42 -3.76
N LEU A 310 -16.20 5.51 -3.82
CA LEU A 310 -14.98 5.74 -3.04
C LEU A 310 -15.19 6.77 -1.92
N ARG A 311 -16.41 7.22 -1.69
CA ARG A 311 -16.72 8.19 -0.64
C ARG A 311 -16.55 7.55 0.75
N LEU A 312 -15.98 8.31 1.68
CA LEU A 312 -15.85 7.87 3.07
C LEU A 312 -17.21 7.89 3.77
N CYS A 313 -17.58 6.77 4.39
CA CYS A 313 -18.77 6.70 5.23
C CYS A 313 -18.65 7.64 6.45
N ALA A 314 -19.76 8.28 6.81
CA ALA A 314 -19.89 8.98 8.09
C ALA A 314 -19.87 7.98 9.25
N VAL A 315 -19.17 8.29 10.34
CA VAL A 315 -19.13 7.49 11.58
C VAL A 315 -19.95 8.17 12.66
N THR A 316 -19.91 9.50 12.70
CA THR A 316 -20.70 10.31 13.64
C THR A 316 -21.81 11.07 12.90
N ALA A 317 -22.88 11.44 13.61
CA ALA A 317 -23.94 12.28 13.07
C ALA A 317 -23.49 13.73 12.75
N ARG A 318 -22.29 14.12 13.20
CA ARG A 318 -21.67 15.43 12.88
C ARG A 318 -20.75 15.35 11.67
N ASP A 319 -20.44 14.14 11.18
CA ASP A 319 -19.57 13.99 10.03
C ASP A 319 -20.33 14.46 8.80
N LYS A 320 -19.88 15.56 8.22
CA LYS A 320 -20.43 16.09 6.97
C LYS A 320 -19.96 15.23 5.79
N ASP A 321 -20.79 15.18 4.75
CA ASP A 321 -20.46 14.52 3.49
C ASP A 321 -19.36 15.28 2.73
N ASP A 322 -19.37 16.61 2.82
CA ASP A 322 -18.32 17.43 2.25
C ASP A 322 -17.04 17.35 3.08
N ILE A 323 -15.96 16.91 2.45
CA ILE A 323 -14.64 16.83 3.06
C ILE A 323 -13.95 18.19 3.11
N ASP A 324 -14.40 19.17 2.32
CA ASP A 324 -13.79 20.50 2.26
C ASP A 324 -13.94 21.23 3.59
N ASP A 325 -15.06 21.00 4.28
CA ASP A 325 -15.34 21.47 5.62
C ASP A 325 -14.31 20.96 6.64
N LEU A 326 -13.79 19.75 6.43
CA LEU A 326 -12.75 19.17 7.29
C LEU A 326 -11.38 19.84 7.10
N PHE A 327 -11.16 20.44 5.92
CA PHE A 327 -9.92 21.14 5.60
C PHE A 327 -10.03 22.65 5.83
N ASN A 328 -11.23 23.18 6.12
CA ASN A 328 -11.46 24.59 6.31
C ASN A 328 -11.31 24.98 7.80
N PRO A 329 -10.19 25.62 8.21
CA PRO A 329 -9.95 25.95 9.62
C PRO A 329 -10.93 26.98 10.18
N ARG A 330 -11.72 27.65 9.33
CA ARG A 330 -12.66 28.71 9.74
C ARG A 330 -13.94 28.18 10.37
N GLU A 331 -14.27 26.89 10.20
CA GLU A 331 -15.50 26.32 10.75
C GLU A 331 -15.38 25.92 12.22
N LEU A 332 -14.18 25.86 12.78
CA LEU A 332 -13.99 25.59 14.21
C LEU A 332 -13.93 26.90 15.00
N ASP A 333 -15.05 27.23 15.63
CA ASP A 333 -15.10 28.20 16.73
C ASP A 333 -14.73 27.49 18.06
N PRO A 334 -13.78 28.00 18.87
CA PRO A 334 -12.91 29.17 18.68
C PRO A 334 -11.68 28.90 17.79
N PRO A 335 -10.95 29.96 17.33
CA PRO A 335 -9.74 29.83 16.52
C PRO A 335 -8.72 28.93 17.22
N THR A 336 -8.72 27.67 16.80
CA THR A 336 -7.87 26.64 17.35
C THR A 336 -6.55 26.68 16.59
N ASP A 337 -5.44 26.39 17.27
CA ASP A 337 -4.13 26.20 16.63
C ASP A 337 -4.28 25.34 15.35
N HIS A 338 -3.79 25.86 14.23
CA HIS A 338 -3.81 25.20 12.92
C HIS A 338 -3.30 23.75 13.02
N ARG A 339 -2.30 23.49 13.87
CA ARG A 339 -1.76 22.15 14.10
C ARG A 339 -2.79 21.20 14.71
N VAL A 340 -3.56 21.67 15.68
CA VAL A 340 -4.62 20.88 16.33
C VAL A 340 -5.76 20.63 15.35
N HIS A 341 -6.14 21.63 14.54
CA HIS A 341 -7.12 21.46 13.47
C HIS A 341 -6.71 20.34 12.51
N TRP A 342 -5.47 20.35 12.02
CA TRP A 342 -4.95 19.31 11.13
C TRP A 342 -4.84 17.93 11.77
N ALA A 343 -4.47 17.88 13.06
CA ALA A 343 -4.48 16.61 13.79
C ALA A 343 -5.91 16.05 13.89
N ARG A 344 -6.91 16.90 14.15
CA ARG A 344 -8.34 16.52 14.18
C ARG A 344 -8.80 16.04 12.81
N ALA A 345 -8.52 16.78 11.74
CA ALA A 345 -8.87 16.40 10.38
C ALA A 345 -8.30 15.02 10.01
N ARG A 346 -7.00 14.79 10.28
CA ARG A 346 -6.37 13.48 10.04
C ARG A 346 -7.01 12.36 10.85
N TYR A 347 -7.32 12.61 12.11
CA TYR A 347 -8.02 11.62 12.96
C TYR A 347 -9.40 11.27 12.39
N VAL A 348 -10.17 12.27 11.95
CA VAL A 348 -11.48 12.07 11.31
C VAL A 348 -11.38 11.25 10.03
N LEU A 349 -10.45 11.59 9.14
CA LEU A 349 -10.21 10.83 7.92
C LEU A 349 -9.82 9.38 8.24
N ALA A 350 -8.98 9.18 9.26
CA ALA A 350 -8.49 7.86 9.61
C ALA A 350 -9.61 6.93 10.12
N TYR A 351 -10.45 7.39 11.06
CA TYR A 351 -11.54 6.56 11.55
C TYR A 351 -12.64 6.35 10.50
N ARG A 352 -12.94 7.36 9.66
CA ARG A 352 -13.90 7.22 8.55
C ARG A 352 -13.40 6.21 7.52
N ASN A 353 -12.10 6.22 7.22
CA ASN A 353 -11.48 5.24 6.34
C ASN A 353 -11.56 3.81 6.88
N ALA A 354 -11.25 3.63 8.17
CA ALA A 354 -11.39 2.33 8.82
C ALA A 354 -12.84 1.83 8.79
N PHE A 355 -13.81 2.71 9.10
CA PHE A 355 -15.23 2.33 9.05
C PHE A 355 -15.71 2.00 7.64
N THR A 356 -15.29 2.77 6.63
CA THR A 356 -15.64 2.52 5.22
C THR A 356 -15.19 1.13 4.78
N LEU A 357 -13.97 0.72 5.15
CA LEU A 357 -13.47 -0.63 4.85
C LEU A 357 -14.25 -1.72 5.60
N LEU A 358 -14.57 -1.51 6.89
CA LEU A 358 -15.37 -2.45 7.67
C LEU A 358 -16.79 -2.62 7.12
N GLU A 359 -17.42 -1.53 6.68
CA GLU A 359 -18.74 -1.58 6.05
C GLU A 359 -18.69 -2.33 4.72
N GLY A 360 -17.66 -2.12 3.91
CA GLY A 360 -17.46 -2.90 2.68
C GLY A 360 -17.18 -4.38 2.96
N ALA A 361 -16.35 -4.70 3.95
CA ALA A 361 -16.12 -6.07 4.40
C ALA A 361 -17.42 -6.73 4.85
N ARG A 362 -18.25 -6.04 5.64
CA ARG A 362 -19.58 -6.52 6.05
C ARG A 362 -20.49 -6.83 4.86
N ARG A 363 -20.54 -5.94 3.86
CA ARG A 363 -21.31 -6.14 2.62
C ARG A 363 -20.80 -7.33 1.81
N CYS A 364 -19.50 -7.60 1.86
CA CYS A 364 -18.86 -8.76 1.25
C CYS A 364 -18.77 -9.96 2.20
N HIS A 365 -19.67 -10.07 3.18
CA HIS A 365 -19.75 -11.19 4.12
C HIS A 365 -18.46 -11.52 4.89
N TRP A 366 -17.62 -10.52 5.14
CA TRP A 366 -16.33 -10.64 5.83
C TRP A 366 -15.32 -11.57 5.14
N ASN A 367 -15.47 -11.78 3.83
CA ASN A 367 -14.49 -12.51 3.00
C ASN A 367 -13.07 -11.93 3.17
N ASP A 368 -12.05 -12.75 2.96
CA ASP A 368 -10.65 -12.33 3.12
C ASP A 368 -10.24 -11.19 2.17
N GLY A 369 -9.17 -10.47 2.55
CA GLY A 369 -8.49 -9.47 1.70
C GLY A 369 -8.55 -8.04 2.22
N TRP A 370 -9.38 -7.77 3.25
CA TRP A 370 -9.48 -6.44 3.87
C TRP A 370 -8.61 -6.31 5.13
N GLN A 371 -8.19 -7.40 5.77
CA GLN A 371 -7.55 -7.40 7.08
C GLN A 371 -6.17 -6.71 7.08
N HIS A 372 -5.42 -6.85 5.99
CA HIS A 372 -4.04 -6.36 5.86
C HIS A 372 -3.87 -5.53 4.58
N PRO A 373 -4.59 -4.39 4.47
CA PRO A 373 -4.70 -3.68 3.20
C PRO A 373 -3.40 -2.94 2.83
N ASP A 374 -2.51 -2.71 3.79
CA ASP A 374 -1.37 -1.78 3.69
C ASP A 374 0.00 -2.41 4.02
N THR A 375 0.04 -3.63 4.57
CA THR A 375 1.24 -4.24 5.16
C THR A 375 2.50 -4.23 4.27
N ARG A 376 2.37 -4.27 2.95
CA ARG A 376 3.50 -4.28 1.99
C ARG A 376 3.87 -2.92 1.44
N TYR A 377 2.97 -1.96 1.58
CA TYR A 377 3.05 -0.68 0.89
C TYR A 377 3.42 0.44 1.83
N LEU A 378 3.49 0.13 3.13
CA LEU A 378 4.05 1.01 4.14
C LEU A 378 5.53 0.72 4.33
N PRO A 379 6.37 1.76 4.49
CA PRO A 379 7.75 1.59 4.93
C PRO A 379 7.81 0.80 6.23
N LYS A 380 8.95 0.13 6.45
CA LYS A 380 9.20 -0.58 7.70
C LYS A 380 8.94 0.32 8.92
N ASP A 381 8.38 -0.27 9.97
CA ASP A 381 8.04 0.40 11.23
C ASP A 381 6.96 1.49 11.14
N THR A 382 6.36 1.68 9.96
CA THR A 382 5.20 2.55 9.80
C THR A 382 3.94 1.85 10.34
N ARG A 383 3.13 2.60 11.09
CA ARG A 383 1.88 2.10 11.68
C ARG A 383 0.86 1.76 10.61
N CYS A 384 0.16 0.64 10.79
CA CYS A 384 -0.88 0.22 9.84
C CYS A 384 -2.17 1.03 10.03
N MET A 385 -3.09 0.95 9.09
CA MET A 385 -4.33 1.72 9.13
C MET A 385 -5.16 1.41 10.37
N TRP A 386 -5.11 0.18 10.89
CA TRP A 386 -5.85 -0.24 12.09
C TRP A 386 -5.30 0.37 13.39
N ASP A 387 -4.11 0.96 13.32
CA ASP A 387 -3.50 1.72 14.41
C ASP A 387 -3.94 3.18 14.44
N TRP A 388 -4.94 3.59 13.65
CA TRP A 388 -5.44 4.97 13.58
C TRP A 388 -5.77 5.59 14.95
N GLY A 389 -6.12 4.79 15.97
CA GLY A 389 -6.38 5.25 17.33
C GLY A 389 -5.18 5.92 18.02
N VAL A 390 -3.98 5.80 17.47
CA VAL A 390 -2.81 6.56 17.95
C VAL A 390 -2.85 8.04 17.56
N LEU A 391 -3.68 8.42 16.60
CA LEU A 391 -3.87 9.80 16.14
C LEU A 391 -4.90 10.55 16.99
N VAL A 392 -5.38 9.95 18.09
CA VAL A 392 -6.39 10.57 18.97
C VAL A 392 -5.89 11.92 19.46
N VAL A 393 -6.63 12.95 19.09
CA VAL A 393 -6.50 14.29 19.68
C VAL A 393 -7.37 14.30 20.93
N PRO A 394 -6.86 14.73 22.10
CA PRO A 394 -7.67 14.88 23.31
C PRO A 394 -8.86 15.78 23.03
N ASN A 395 -10.05 15.18 22.90
CA ASN A 395 -11.27 15.92 22.69
C ASN A 395 -12.03 16.03 24.01
N ARG A 396 -12.32 17.27 24.43
CA ARG A 396 -13.14 17.56 25.61
C ARG A 396 -14.62 17.66 25.26
N GLU A 397 -14.97 17.62 23.99
CA GLU A 397 -16.36 17.64 23.55
C GLU A 397 -17.08 16.35 23.95
N PRO A 398 -18.39 16.43 24.26
CA PRO A 398 -19.21 15.23 24.44
C PRO A 398 -19.20 14.38 23.16
N LYS A 399 -19.21 13.05 23.35
CA LYS A 399 -19.23 12.11 22.23
C LYS A 399 -20.49 12.33 21.38
N PRO A 400 -20.37 12.48 20.04
CA PRO A 400 -21.52 12.65 19.17
C PRO A 400 -22.32 11.36 19.03
N ALA A 401 -23.58 11.48 18.58
CA ALA A 401 -24.38 10.32 18.18
C ALA A 401 -23.73 9.57 17.00
N PRO A 402 -23.90 8.24 16.89
CA PRO A 402 -23.44 7.48 15.74
C PRO A 402 -24.18 7.89 14.47
N SER A 403 -23.53 7.75 13.32
CA SER A 403 -24.22 7.83 12.02
C SER A 403 -25.19 6.66 11.87
N ALA A 404 -26.19 6.80 10.99
CA ALA A 404 -27.14 5.74 10.70
C ALA A 404 -26.46 4.45 10.23
N ALA A 405 -25.43 4.58 9.37
CA ALA A 405 -24.65 3.45 8.89
C ALA A 405 -23.90 2.75 10.02
N LEU A 406 -23.19 3.48 10.88
CA LEU A 406 -22.47 2.88 12.01
C LEU A 406 -23.44 2.21 12.98
N HIS A 407 -24.56 2.87 13.29
CA HIS A 407 -25.60 2.31 14.15
C HIS A 407 -26.13 0.98 13.58
N ALA A 408 -26.36 0.90 12.26
CA ALA A 408 -26.78 -0.34 11.60
C ALA A 408 -25.74 -1.46 11.74
N VAL A 409 -24.44 -1.16 11.53
CA VAL A 409 -23.35 -2.14 11.73
C VAL A 409 -23.27 -2.62 13.18
N LEU A 410 -23.38 -1.71 14.14
CA LEU A 410 -23.32 -2.05 15.57
C LEU A 410 -24.58 -2.77 16.07
N SER A 411 -25.69 -2.66 15.33
CA SER A 411 -26.95 -3.34 15.62
C SER A 411 -27.06 -4.72 14.96
N ASP A 412 -26.12 -5.07 14.08
CA ASP A 412 -26.08 -6.36 13.42
C ASP A 412 -25.85 -7.50 14.44
N GLY A 413 -26.71 -8.51 14.43
CA GLY A 413 -26.67 -9.60 15.41
C GLY A 413 -25.38 -10.42 15.40
N PHE A 414 -24.73 -10.55 14.24
CA PHE A 414 -23.44 -11.22 14.10
C PHE A 414 -22.29 -10.37 14.69
N VAL A 415 -22.35 -9.05 14.48
CA VAL A 415 -21.40 -8.12 15.07
C VAL A 415 -21.57 -8.05 16.59
N GLN A 416 -22.80 -7.95 17.09
CA GLN A 416 -23.09 -7.90 18.52
C GLN A 416 -22.63 -9.15 19.27
N SER A 417 -22.93 -10.33 18.73
CA SER A 417 -22.49 -11.59 19.33
C SER A 417 -20.96 -11.68 19.39
N SER A 418 -20.27 -11.26 18.32
CA SER A 418 -18.81 -11.22 18.27
C SER A 418 -18.20 -10.19 19.24
N LEU A 419 -18.82 -9.02 19.39
CA LEU A 419 -18.35 -7.99 20.32
C LEU A 419 -18.50 -8.43 21.79
N ALA A 420 -19.57 -9.18 22.12
CA ALA A 420 -19.87 -9.65 23.47
C ALA A 420 -18.89 -10.71 23.99
N VAL A 421 -18.31 -11.55 23.11
CA VAL A 421 -17.41 -12.64 23.52
C VAL A 421 -16.01 -12.15 23.93
N GLY A 422 -15.67 -10.90 23.57
CA GLY A 422 -14.36 -10.32 23.92
C GLY A 422 -13.23 -10.78 22.97
N PRO A 423 -12.10 -10.07 22.95
CA PRO A 423 -10.96 -10.44 22.12
C PRO A 423 -10.30 -11.73 22.63
N GLY A 424 -10.06 -12.70 21.75
CA GLY A 424 -9.18 -13.86 22.00
C GLY A 424 -9.83 -15.16 22.49
N LEU A 425 -11.14 -15.19 22.75
CA LEU A 425 -11.83 -16.40 23.23
C LEU A 425 -12.52 -17.22 22.12
N ALA A 426 -12.63 -16.66 20.90
CA ALA A 426 -13.53 -17.02 19.79
C ALA A 426 -13.05 -17.75 18.53
N ILE A 427 -11.81 -18.20 18.44
CA ILE A 427 -11.24 -18.49 17.10
C ILE A 427 -11.69 -19.83 16.52
N HIS A 428 -12.33 -20.72 17.28
CA HIS A 428 -12.39 -22.12 16.86
C HIS A 428 -13.45 -22.52 15.81
N ASP A 429 -14.53 -21.75 15.56
CA ASP A 429 -15.63 -22.25 14.73
C ASP A 429 -16.07 -21.35 13.55
N GLY A 430 -15.32 -20.31 13.17
CA GLY A 430 -15.68 -19.42 12.05
C GLY A 430 -16.99 -18.63 12.24
N SER A 431 -17.63 -18.80 13.40
CA SER A 431 -18.87 -18.13 13.80
C SER A 431 -18.63 -16.74 14.39
N GLN A 432 -17.40 -16.22 14.28
CA GLN A 432 -17.00 -14.96 14.89
C GLN A 432 -16.22 -14.08 13.93
N LEU A 433 -16.43 -12.78 14.12
CA LEU A 433 -15.74 -11.72 13.40
C LEU A 433 -14.23 -11.74 13.69
N ASP A 434 -13.43 -11.39 12.69
CA ASP A 434 -11.98 -11.28 12.84
C ASP A 434 -11.57 -10.34 13.99
N THR A 435 -10.49 -10.69 14.69
CA THR A 435 -9.99 -9.92 15.85
C THR A 435 -9.68 -8.45 15.53
N ILE A 436 -9.21 -8.17 14.31
CA ILE A 436 -8.95 -6.81 13.81
C ILE A 436 -10.26 -6.05 13.68
N ALA A 437 -11.29 -6.65 13.10
CA ALA A 437 -12.59 -5.99 12.98
C ALA A 437 -13.23 -5.77 14.35
N THR A 438 -13.19 -6.73 15.27
CA THR A 438 -13.76 -6.52 16.62
C THR A 438 -13.02 -5.42 17.38
N SER A 439 -11.69 -5.36 17.27
CA SER A 439 -10.87 -4.29 17.85
C SER A 439 -11.20 -2.92 17.24
N ALA A 440 -11.28 -2.84 15.92
CA ALA A 440 -11.59 -1.62 15.20
C ALA A 440 -13.01 -1.11 15.51
N LEU A 441 -14.01 -2.00 15.56
CA LEU A 441 -15.39 -1.67 15.92
C LEU A 441 -15.51 -1.18 17.37
N ARG A 442 -14.77 -1.77 18.32
CA ARG A 442 -14.71 -1.24 19.70
C ARG A 442 -14.08 0.14 19.75
N LYS A 443 -13.03 0.40 18.97
CA LYS A 443 -12.43 1.74 18.86
C LYS A 443 -13.42 2.75 18.28
N LEU A 444 -14.19 2.38 17.25
CA LEU A 444 -15.24 3.23 16.67
C LEU A 444 -16.39 3.48 17.65
N GLU A 445 -16.84 2.46 18.38
CA GLU A 445 -17.80 2.61 19.48
C GLU A 445 -17.29 3.60 20.54
N GLY A 446 -15.98 3.60 20.83
CA GLY A 446 -15.36 4.53 21.74
C GLY A 446 -15.48 6.01 21.34
N ILE A 447 -15.71 6.31 20.06
CA ILE A 447 -15.83 7.69 19.52
C ILE A 447 -17.24 8.25 19.71
N VAL A 448 -18.26 7.40 19.68
CA VAL A 448 -19.67 7.79 19.64
C VAL A 448 -20.37 7.51 20.97
N ASP A 449 -21.49 8.19 21.21
CA ASP A 449 -22.41 7.85 22.31
C ASP A 449 -23.58 7.04 21.77
N ARG A 450 -23.63 5.74 22.10
CA ARG A 450 -24.70 4.83 21.67
C ARG A 450 -26.07 5.17 22.24
N HIS A 451 -26.13 5.92 23.34
CA HIS A 451 -27.38 6.26 23.99
C HIS A 451 -28.07 7.47 23.34
N LEU A 452 -27.33 8.25 22.55
CA LEU A 452 -27.90 9.34 21.78
C LEU A 452 -28.58 8.75 20.54
N SER A 453 -29.90 8.64 20.56
CA SER A 453 -30.67 8.27 19.38
C SER A 453 -30.56 9.37 18.32
N PHE A 454 -30.35 8.95 17.07
CA PHE A 454 -30.52 9.79 15.91
C PHE A 454 -31.98 10.25 15.88
N ALA A 455 -32.23 11.56 16.06
CA ALA A 455 -33.52 12.12 15.67
C ALA A 455 -33.56 11.99 14.14
N PRO A 456 -34.50 11.22 13.54
CA PRO A 456 -34.59 11.15 12.10
C PRO A 456 -34.76 12.58 11.60
N VAL A 457 -33.78 13.05 10.82
CA VAL A 457 -33.95 14.26 10.02
C VAL A 457 -35.17 13.93 9.17
N GLN A 458 -36.31 14.55 9.48
CA GLN A 458 -37.42 14.62 8.55
C GLN A 458 -36.80 15.28 7.32
N GLU A 459 -36.50 14.47 6.30
CA GLU A 459 -36.34 14.99 4.96
C GLU A 459 -37.66 15.70 4.70
N ASP A 460 -37.64 17.02 4.86
CA ASP A 460 -38.66 17.90 4.35
C ASP A 460 -38.72 17.58 2.87
N THR A 461 -39.61 16.65 2.55
CA THR A 461 -40.04 16.37 1.21
C THR A 461 -40.58 17.70 0.78
N VAL A 462 -39.76 18.45 0.04
CA VAL A 462 -40.19 19.62 -0.71
C VAL A 462 -41.31 19.08 -1.57
N GLN A 463 -42.54 19.23 -1.07
CA GLN A 463 -43.75 19.11 -1.84
C GLN A 463 -43.59 20.18 -2.91
N ASP A 464 -43.12 19.74 -4.06
CA ASP A 464 -43.24 20.42 -5.32
C ASP A 464 -44.73 20.77 -5.46
N HIS A 465 -45.06 22.00 -5.12
CA HIS A 465 -46.42 22.51 -5.16
C HIS A 465 -46.84 22.50 -6.63
N GLY A 466 -47.74 21.57 -6.93
CA GLY A 466 -48.30 21.34 -8.25
C GLY A 466 -48.66 22.62 -8.97
N GLU A 467 -48.09 22.73 -10.16
CA GLU A 467 -48.47 23.62 -11.23
C GLU A 467 -49.96 23.34 -11.58
N GLU A 468 -50.82 24.32 -11.33
CA GLU A 468 -52.22 24.32 -11.74
C GLU A 468 -52.33 24.27 -13.27
N ALA A 469 -52.83 23.17 -13.82
CA ALA A 469 -53.34 23.12 -15.17
C ALA A 469 -54.83 23.51 -15.19
N PRO A 470 -55.27 24.48 -16.02
CA PRO A 470 -56.69 24.68 -16.27
C PRO A 470 -57.17 23.70 -17.35
N THR A 471 -58.26 23.04 -16.99
CA THR A 471 -59.21 22.32 -17.85
C THR A 471 -59.64 23.14 -19.08
N SER A 472 -59.60 22.50 -20.25
CA SER A 472 -60.35 22.89 -21.45
C SER A 472 -60.71 21.62 -22.23
N GLU A 473 -61.95 21.15 -22.02
CA GLU A 473 -62.69 20.30 -22.95
C GLU A 473 -62.87 21.04 -24.29
N ASP A 474 -62.56 20.42 -25.43
CA ASP A 474 -63.60 20.01 -26.39
C ASP A 474 -63.07 19.33 -27.68
N ALA A 475 -63.89 18.39 -28.15
CA ALA A 475 -64.14 17.97 -29.54
C ALA A 475 -63.07 17.20 -30.37
N ALA A 476 -63.19 15.87 -30.28
CA ALA A 476 -63.43 14.92 -31.39
C ALA A 476 -62.93 15.24 -32.82
N GLN A 477 -62.08 14.34 -33.37
CA GLN A 477 -62.44 13.54 -34.55
C GLN A 477 -61.48 12.37 -34.85
N SER A 478 -62.11 11.29 -35.28
CA SER A 478 -61.64 9.97 -35.71
C SER A 478 -60.67 9.97 -36.91
N ARG A 479 -59.66 9.08 -36.91
CA ARG A 479 -59.45 7.96 -37.87
C ARG A 479 -58.01 7.42 -37.89
N THR A 480 -57.89 6.09 -37.79
CA THR A 480 -56.74 5.22 -38.16
C THR A 480 -56.68 4.99 -39.69
N PRO A 481 -55.76 4.15 -40.25
CA PRO A 481 -54.29 4.15 -40.21
C PRO A 481 -53.68 4.14 -41.65
N GLY A 482 -52.37 4.35 -41.83
CA GLY A 482 -51.75 4.16 -43.14
C GLY A 482 -50.23 4.34 -43.17
N ALA A 483 -49.52 3.27 -43.49
CA ALA A 483 -48.10 3.24 -43.80
C ALA A 483 -47.81 3.74 -45.23
N ALA A 484 -46.70 4.45 -45.43
CA ALA A 484 -45.72 4.24 -46.51
C ALA A 484 -44.63 5.33 -46.54
N MET A 485 -43.39 4.86 -46.67
CA MET A 485 -42.19 5.40 -47.34
C MET A 485 -42.13 6.86 -47.83
N ALA A 486 -41.01 7.50 -47.48
CA ALA A 486 -40.02 8.22 -48.33
C ALA A 486 -39.37 9.30 -47.44
N ASP A 487 -38.08 9.20 -47.11
CA ASP A 487 -36.96 9.75 -47.89
C ASP A 487 -37.07 11.28 -48.01
N ASP A 488 -36.40 12.03 -47.12
CA ASP A 488 -35.45 13.05 -47.57
C ASP A 488 -34.59 13.63 -46.42
N THR A 489 -33.30 13.58 -46.69
CA THR A 489 -32.21 14.49 -46.31
C THR A 489 -32.62 15.88 -45.84
N SER A 490 -32.25 16.28 -44.62
CA SER A 490 -31.87 17.67 -44.35
C SER A 490 -30.94 17.80 -43.15
N GLN A 491 -29.90 18.60 -43.38
CA GLN A 491 -28.83 18.99 -42.48
C GLN A 491 -29.37 19.67 -41.22
N GLY A 492 -28.78 19.34 -40.07
CA GLY A 492 -29.01 20.03 -38.79
C GLY A 492 -27.71 20.02 -37.98
N GLN A 493 -27.11 21.21 -37.84
CA GLN A 493 -25.97 21.52 -36.99
C GLN A 493 -26.19 21.05 -35.53
N PRO A 494 -25.17 20.48 -34.87
CA PRO A 494 -25.11 20.50 -33.42
C PRO A 494 -24.43 21.80 -32.95
N THR A 495 -25.17 22.60 -32.18
CA THR A 495 -24.63 23.69 -31.38
C THR A 495 -23.87 23.12 -30.20
N ASP A 496 -22.54 23.27 -30.24
CA ASP A 496 -21.65 23.14 -29.08
C ASP A 496 -22.06 24.14 -28.00
N THR A 497 -22.27 23.66 -26.78
CA THR A 497 -22.35 24.50 -25.58
C THR A 497 -21.28 24.03 -24.60
N THR A 498 -20.03 24.35 -24.90
CA THR A 498 -18.90 24.23 -23.99
C THR A 498 -18.82 25.49 -23.12
N THR A 499 -19.18 25.36 -21.86
CA THR A 499 -18.87 26.36 -20.83
C THR A 499 -17.38 26.31 -20.51
N GLU A 500 -16.59 27.17 -21.15
CA GLU A 500 -15.21 27.49 -20.77
C GLU A 500 -15.21 28.29 -19.47
N VAL A 501 -14.61 27.71 -18.42
CA VAL A 501 -14.22 28.42 -17.21
C VAL A 501 -12.84 29.04 -17.45
N CYS A 502 -12.81 30.36 -17.69
CA CYS A 502 -11.57 31.12 -17.81
C CYS A 502 -10.81 31.17 -16.47
N PHE A 503 -9.61 30.60 -16.43
CA PHE A 503 -8.59 30.99 -15.45
C PHE A 503 -7.80 32.20 -15.98
N GLN A 504 -7.97 33.35 -15.33
CA GLN A 504 -7.16 34.55 -15.56
C GLN A 504 -5.70 34.28 -15.18
N ARG A 505 -4.82 34.40 -16.16
CA ARG A 505 -3.36 34.42 -15.99
C ARG A 505 -2.90 35.88 -16.05
N SER A 506 -2.47 36.45 -14.92
CA SER A 506 -1.87 37.79 -14.89
C SER A 506 -0.47 37.77 -15.51
N PRO A 507 -0.10 38.82 -16.29
CA PRO A 507 1.13 38.83 -17.06
C PRO A 507 2.29 39.45 -16.27
N GLY A 508 3.47 38.87 -16.45
CA GLY A 508 4.74 39.44 -15.99
C GLY A 508 5.90 38.86 -16.77
N SER A 509 6.16 39.42 -17.96
CA SER A 509 7.48 39.34 -18.60
C SER A 509 8.30 40.56 -18.22
N PRO A 510 9.63 40.43 -18.25
CA PRO A 510 10.32 41.12 -19.33
C PRO A 510 11.30 40.24 -20.11
N SER A 511 11.37 40.62 -21.37
CA SER A 511 12.27 40.25 -22.47
C SER A 511 13.76 40.13 -22.13
N HIS A 512 14.47 39.24 -22.84
CA HIS A 512 15.62 39.63 -23.67
C HIS A 512 15.98 38.57 -24.74
N HIS A 513 16.10 39.08 -25.96
CA HIS A 513 16.88 38.68 -27.14
C HIS A 513 16.97 37.23 -27.66
N SER A 514 16.39 37.11 -28.85
CA SER A 514 16.67 36.18 -29.93
C SER A 514 18.15 36.17 -30.36
N SER A 515 18.68 34.99 -30.63
CA SER A 515 19.47 34.75 -31.84
C SER A 515 19.38 33.29 -32.25
N SER A 516 18.89 33.10 -33.47
CA SER A 516 18.81 31.85 -34.21
C SER A 516 20.16 31.49 -34.81
N SER A 517 20.57 30.22 -34.73
CA SER A 517 21.47 29.61 -35.71
C SER A 517 21.13 28.14 -35.89
N SER A 518 21.15 27.74 -37.16
CA SER A 518 20.79 26.45 -37.74
C SER A 518 21.86 25.37 -37.62
N SER A 519 21.39 24.14 -37.87
CA SER A 519 22.05 22.98 -38.50
C SER A 519 22.59 21.86 -37.60
N ASP A 520 22.08 20.67 -37.93
CA ASP A 520 22.78 19.37 -38.01
C ASP A 520 23.51 18.86 -36.77
N SER A 521 22.94 17.86 -36.12
CA SER A 521 23.31 16.45 -36.35
C SER A 521 22.76 15.58 -35.23
N ALA A 522 22.11 14.47 -35.62
CA ALA A 522 21.76 13.40 -34.72
C ALA A 522 23.03 12.85 -34.06
N LYS A 523 23.14 13.01 -32.75
CA LYS A 523 24.12 12.34 -31.90
C LYS A 523 23.38 11.60 -30.80
N ASP A 524 23.74 10.33 -30.65
CA ASP A 524 23.35 9.44 -29.58
C ASP A 524 23.45 10.12 -28.21
N GLU A 525 22.31 10.38 -27.58
CA GLU A 525 22.22 10.72 -26.16
C GLU A 525 22.23 9.44 -25.34
N THR A 526 23.43 8.92 -25.08
CA THR A 526 23.66 8.17 -23.83
C THR A 526 23.78 9.19 -22.70
N GLY A 527 22.64 9.56 -22.10
CA GLY A 527 22.62 10.27 -20.83
C GLY A 527 23.33 9.46 -19.74
N PRO A 528 23.76 10.11 -18.64
CA PRO A 528 24.50 9.42 -17.58
C PRO A 528 23.61 8.31 -17.01
N LEU A 529 24.09 7.07 -17.14
CA LEU A 529 23.55 5.94 -16.40
C LEU A 529 23.61 6.29 -14.92
N ILE A 530 22.49 6.13 -14.23
CA ILE A 530 22.35 6.26 -12.77
C ILE A 530 23.62 5.72 -12.12
N SER A 531 24.36 6.58 -11.41
CA SER A 531 25.56 6.17 -10.70
C SER A 531 25.20 4.98 -9.82
N PRO A 532 25.93 3.85 -9.90
CA PRO A 532 25.68 2.74 -8.99
C PRO A 532 25.80 3.27 -7.56
N ILE A 533 24.74 3.09 -6.77
CA ILE A 533 24.78 3.32 -5.33
C ILE A 533 25.80 2.33 -4.79
N THR A 534 27.03 2.78 -4.61
CA THR A 534 28.07 2.02 -3.95
C THR A 534 27.71 1.92 -2.47
N PRO A 535 27.65 0.72 -1.87
CA PRO A 535 27.57 0.60 -0.42
C PRO A 535 28.92 1.04 0.14
N GLN A 536 29.05 2.34 0.38
CA GLN A 536 30.24 2.93 0.97
C GLN A 536 29.83 3.55 2.32
N ASP A 537 30.41 2.99 3.37
CA ASP A 537 30.44 3.42 4.77
C ASP A 537 29.25 3.07 5.69
N ASP A 538 29.05 1.78 5.96
CA ASP A 538 28.42 1.32 7.22
C ASP A 538 29.30 1.62 8.46
N ASP A 539 30.59 1.93 8.27
CA ASP A 539 31.51 2.24 9.36
C ASP A 539 31.25 3.64 9.98
N HIS A 540 30.71 4.60 9.22
CA HIS A 540 30.36 5.93 9.74
C HIS A 540 29.05 5.94 10.54
N ALA A 541 28.12 5.02 10.24
CA ALA A 541 26.90 4.86 11.04
C ALA A 541 27.24 4.31 12.44
N GLU A 542 28.19 3.38 12.56
CA GLU A 542 28.61 2.84 13.86
C GLU A 542 29.34 3.90 14.72
N GLU A 543 30.08 4.82 14.10
CA GLU A 543 30.73 5.95 14.78
C GLU A 543 29.74 7.03 15.24
N ALA A 544 28.72 7.33 14.43
CA ALA A 544 27.63 8.22 14.81
C ALA A 544 26.81 7.65 15.99
N TRP A 545 26.57 6.33 16.02
CA TRP A 545 25.92 5.66 17.14
C TRP A 545 26.78 5.59 18.41
N LYS A 546 28.11 5.48 18.29
CA LYS A 546 29.04 5.55 19.43
C LYS A 546 29.06 6.94 20.07
N ASN A 547 28.96 8.01 19.29
CA ASN A 547 28.92 9.40 19.79
C ASN A 547 27.59 9.76 20.47
N VAL A 548 26.46 9.17 20.03
CA VAL A 548 25.17 9.32 20.73
C VAL A 548 25.16 8.57 22.07
N ARG A 549 25.85 7.42 22.16
CA ARG A 549 25.95 6.62 23.40
C ARG A 549 26.84 7.27 24.46
N SER A 550 27.90 7.98 24.06
CA SER A 550 28.81 8.66 24.99
C SER A 550 28.22 9.95 25.57
N GLY A 551 27.26 10.59 24.88
CA GLY A 551 26.53 11.77 25.39
C GLY A 551 25.48 11.48 26.47
N LEU A 552 25.01 10.23 26.59
CA LEU A 552 23.93 9.82 27.51
C LEU A 552 24.41 9.38 28.90
N HIS A 553 25.71 9.49 29.21
CA HIS A 553 26.28 9.13 30.52
C HIS A 553 26.96 10.29 31.27
N GLY A 554 26.75 11.53 30.82
CA GLY A 554 27.30 12.72 31.45
C GLY A 554 26.23 13.71 31.88
N THR A 555 25.37 13.34 32.84
CA THR A 555 24.68 14.28 33.74
C THR A 555 24.03 13.48 34.86
N HIS A 556 24.71 13.44 36.00
CA HIS A 556 24.15 13.10 37.30
C HIS A 556 24.50 14.21 38.27
#